data_AF-A0A165HVA7-F1
#
_entry.id   AF-A0A165HVA7-F1
#
_cell.length_a   1.000
_cell.length_b   1.000
_cell.length_c   1.000
_cell.angle_alpha   90.00
_cell.angle_beta   90.00
_cell.angle_gamma   90.00
#
_symmetry.space_group_name_H-M   'P 1'
#
loop_
_entity.id
_entity.type
_entity.pdbx_description
1 polymer ?
#
loop_
_entity_poly.entity_id
_entity_poly.type
_entity_poly.pdbx_seq_one_letter_code
_entity_poly.pdbx_strand_id
1 'polypeptide(L)' 'MRVANPTKGETSAKLTNPLNPEGLKPCCACPETKSARDECFLRTDSGEASEACKNLVQAHIACMRGYGFNI' A
#
# COMPACT_ATOMS: atom_id res chain seq x y z
N MET A 1 4.17 31.92 6.17
CA MET A 1 5.00 31.26 5.15
C MET A 1 4.36 29.93 4.77
N ARG A 2 3.84 29.78 3.55
CA ARG A 2 3.31 28.49 3.05
C ARG A 2 4.50 27.67 2.56
N VAL A 3 4.87 26.64 3.31
CA VAL A 3 5.96 25.73 2.95
C VAL A 3 5.60 24.98 1.68
N ALA A 4 6.48 25.08 0.69
CA ALA A 4 6.40 24.35 -0.57
C ALA A 4 6.44 22.83 -0.29
N ASN A 5 5.50 22.10 -0.87
CA ASN A 5 5.45 20.65 -0.81
C ASN A 5 6.50 20.09 -1.79
N PRO A 6 7.47 19.28 -1.34
CA PRO A 6 8.53 18.78 -2.21
C PRO A 6 7.94 17.86 -3.28
N THR A 7 8.31 18.14 -4.52
CA THR A 7 8.07 17.34 -5.71
C THR A 7 8.41 15.87 -5.46
N LYS A 8 7.37 15.04 -5.37
CA LYS A 8 7.46 13.61 -5.13
C LYS A 8 7.85 12.91 -6.44
N GLY A 9 9.12 12.55 -6.57
CA GLY A 9 9.57 11.36 -7.30
C GLY A 9 9.62 11.46 -8.82
N GLU A 10 10.66 12.11 -9.34
CA GLU A 10 11.11 11.87 -10.70
C GLU A 10 11.69 10.45 -10.82
N THR A 11 10.92 9.55 -11.45
CA THR A 11 11.30 8.39 -12.32
C THR A 11 10.08 7.46 -12.48
N SER A 12 8.94 8.01 -12.94
CA SER A 12 7.64 7.31 -13.07
C SER A 12 7.28 6.99 -14.54
N ALA A 13 8.23 6.52 -15.35
CA ALA A 13 7.94 6.14 -16.73
C ALA A 13 7.54 4.65 -16.89
N LYS A 14 7.69 3.83 -15.84
CA LYS A 14 7.51 2.36 -15.92
C LYS A 14 6.42 1.79 -15.00
N LEU A 15 5.76 2.60 -14.16
CA LEU A 15 4.74 2.13 -13.20
C LEU A 15 3.31 2.56 -13.52
N THR A 16 3.11 3.38 -14.55
CA THR A 16 1.77 3.84 -14.95
C THR A 16 1.02 2.75 -15.68
N ASN A 17 -0.24 2.54 -15.32
CA ASN A 17 -1.17 1.67 -16.01
C ASN A 17 -2.59 2.30 -15.94
N PRO A 18 -3.58 1.81 -16.71
CA PRO A 18 -4.93 2.40 -16.71
C PRO A 18 -5.61 2.46 -15.33
N LEU A 19 -5.22 1.59 -14.41
CA LEU A 19 -5.70 1.49 -13.03
C LEU A 19 -4.79 2.22 -12.02
N ASN A 20 -3.58 2.63 -12.43
CA ASN A 20 -2.60 3.37 -11.65
C ASN A 20 -2.03 4.55 -12.48
N PRO A 21 -2.85 5.58 -12.74
CA PRO A 21 -2.46 6.69 -13.63
C PRO A 21 -1.32 7.53 -13.04
N GLU A 22 -1.17 7.56 -11.72
CA GLU A 22 -0.10 8.28 -11.03
C GLU A 22 1.20 7.48 -10.92
N GLY A 23 1.23 6.23 -11.38
CA GLY A 23 2.43 5.39 -11.34
C GLY A 23 2.92 5.12 -9.91
N LEU A 24 1.97 5.01 -8.97
CA LEU A 24 2.26 4.71 -7.57
C LEU A 24 2.97 3.37 -7.45
N LYS A 25 3.81 3.24 -6.42
CA LYS A 25 4.38 1.95 -6.00
C LYS A 25 3.31 1.18 -5.19
N PRO A 26 3.37 -0.17 -5.14
CA PRO A 26 2.39 -0.99 -4.41
C PRO A 26 2.24 -0.58 -2.94
N CYS A 27 3.35 -0.24 -2.27
CA CYS A 27 3.36 0.23 -0.88
C CYS A 27 2.72 1.62 -0.68
N CYS A 28 2.52 2.39 -1.75
CA CYS A 28 1.93 3.73 -1.74
C CYS A 28 0.50 3.78 -2.28
N ALA A 29 0.05 2.74 -2.98
CA ALA A 29 -1.29 2.69 -3.57
C ALA A 29 -2.39 2.56 -2.50
N CYS A 30 -2.07 1.94 -1.36
CA CYS A 30 -3.05 1.55 -0.35
C CYS A 30 -2.58 1.93 1.07
N PRO A 31 -2.45 3.22 1.41
CA PRO A 31 -1.93 3.66 2.70
C PRO A 31 -2.82 3.28 3.89
N GLU A 32 -4.14 3.31 3.71
CA GLU A 32 -5.12 2.95 4.75
C GLU A 32 -5.01 1.47 5.14
N THR A 33 -5.09 0.57 4.17
CA THR A 33 -5.02 -0.88 4.42
C THR A 33 -3.62 -1.33 4.83
N LYS A 34 -2.57 -0.67 4.33
CA LYS A 34 -1.19 -0.88 4.79
C LYS A 34 -1.07 -0.56 6.28
N SER A 35 -1.55 0.61 6.70
CA SER A 35 -1.41 1.06 8.09
C SER A 35 -2.17 0.15 9.05
N ALA A 36 -3.40 -0.23 8.71
CA ALA A 36 -4.18 -1.18 9.50
C ALA A 36 -3.50 -2.56 9.59
N ARG A 37 -2.98 -3.08 8.47
CA ARG A 37 -2.22 -4.34 8.45
C ARG A 37 -0.99 -4.23 9.36
N ASP A 38 -0.16 -3.21 9.15
CA ASP A 38 1.09 -3.05 9.89
C ASP A 38 0.83 -2.90 11.40
N GLU A 39 -0.19 -2.15 11.78
CA GLU A 39 -0.62 -2.04 13.18
C GLU A 39 -1.03 -3.40 13.77
N CYS A 40 -1.78 -4.21 13.02
CA CYS A 40 -2.16 -5.54 13.47
C CYS A 40 -0.94 -6.45 13.70
N PHE A 41 0.03 -6.45 12.78
CA PHE A 41 1.28 -7.21 12.95
C PHE A 41 2.14 -6.70 14.11
N LEU A 42 2.08 -5.40 14.43
CA LEU A 42 2.79 -4.82 15.58
C LEU A 42 2.11 -5.12 16.91
N ARG A 43 0.79 -5.32 16.93
CA ARG A 43 0.02 -5.59 18.15
C ARG A 43 -0.18 -7.07 18.44
N THR A 44 0.01 -7.94 17.45
CA THR A 44 -0.21 -9.39 17.57
C THR A 44 1.12 -10.12 17.75
N ASP A 45 1.15 -11.15 18.59
CA ASP A 45 2.28 -12.07 18.67
C ASP A 45 2.59 -12.68 17.29
N SER A 46 3.88 -12.73 16.95
CA SER A 46 4.33 -13.15 15.60
C SER A 46 3.88 -14.58 15.23
N GLY A 47 3.63 -15.45 16.22
CA GLY A 47 3.10 -16.80 15.99
C GLY A 47 1.66 -16.81 15.45
N GLU A 48 0.83 -15.86 15.88
CA GLU A 48 -0.61 -15.80 15.55
C GLU A 48 -0.93 -14.71 14.51
N ALA A 49 -0.02 -13.74 14.30
CA ALA A 49 -0.23 -12.60 13.41
C ALA A 49 -0.63 -12.99 11.98
N SER A 50 -0.16 -14.13 11.49
CA SER A 50 -0.46 -14.63 10.14
C SER A 50 -1.95 -14.90 9.93
N GLU A 51 -2.61 -15.50 10.92
CA GLU A 51 -4.04 -15.82 10.86
C GLU A 51 -4.89 -14.67 11.42
N ALA A 52 -4.46 -14.04 12.52
CA ALA A 52 -5.16 -12.92 13.12
C ALA A 52 -5.27 -11.70 12.18
N CYS A 53 -4.21 -11.39 11.43
CA CYS A 53 -4.18 -10.25 10.51
C CYS A 53 -4.55 -10.63 9.06
N LYS A 54 -4.92 -11.88 8.80
CA LYS A 54 -5.22 -12.41 7.45
C LYS A 54 -6.23 -11.57 6.68
N ASN A 55 -7.29 -11.14 7.37
CA ASN A 55 -8.33 -10.29 6.78
C ASN A 55 -7.77 -8.93 6.31
N LEU A 56 -6.86 -8.33 7.08
CA LEU A 56 -6.22 -7.06 6.75
C LEU A 56 -5.21 -7.22 5.61
N VAL A 57 -4.48 -8.35 5.59
CA VAL A 57 -3.60 -8.71 4.47
C VAL A 57 -4.41 -8.87 3.19
N GLN A 58 -5.53 -9.58 3.23
CA GLN A 58 -6.41 -9.76 2.07
C GLN A 58 -6.99 -8.43 1.59
N ALA A 59 -7.42 -7.55 2.50
CA ALA A 59 -7.88 -6.20 2.14
C ALA A 59 -6.78 -5.37 1.46
N HIS A 60 -5.54 -5.47 1.92
CA HIS A 60 -4.40 -4.79 1.30
C HIS A 60 -4.08 -5.34 -0.10
N ILE A 61 -4.09 -6.67 -0.27
CA ILE A 61 -3.90 -7.33 -1.57
C ILE A 61 -5.02 -6.94 -2.54
N ALA A 62 -6.29 -6.95 -2.09
CA ALA A 62 -7.43 -6.57 -2.90
C ALA A 62 -7.30 -5.13 -3.40
N CYS A 63 -6.87 -4.20 -2.54
CA CYS A 63 -6.60 -2.83 -2.94
C CYS A 63 -5.49 -2.76 -4.00
N MET A 64 -4.35 -3.42 -3.80
CA MET A 64 -3.26 -3.43 -4.79
C MET A 64 -3.69 -4.05 -6.14
N ARG A 65 -4.52 -5.09 -6.13
CA ARG A 65 -5.11 -5.67 -7.34
C ARG A 65 -6.02 -4.68 -8.07
N GLY A 66 -6.74 -3.83 -7.34
CA GLY A 66 -7.52 -2.73 -7.91
C GLY A 66 -6.69 -1.73 -8.72
N TYR A 67 -5.41 -1.55 -8.36
CA TYR A 67 -4.43 -0.73 -9.09
C TYR A 67 -3.67 -1.50 -10.19
N GLY A 68 -4.04 -2.76 -10.44
CA GLY A 68 -3.42 -3.60 -11.46
C GLY A 68 -2.06 -4.18 -11.08
N PHE A 69 -1.69 -4.18 -9.79
CA PHE A 69 -0.50 -4.90 -9.33
C PHE A 69 -0.76 -6.41 -9.24
N ASN A 70 0.18 -7.22 -9.72
CA ASN A 70 0.12 -8.68 -9.61
C ASN A 70 0.93 -9.11 -8.38
N ILE A 71 0.22 -9.49 -7.30
CA ILE A 71 0.76 -9.82 -5.95
C ILE A 71 0.16 -11.12 -5.42
#